data_AF-A0AAW8TI98-F1
#
_entry.id   AF-A0AAW8TI98-F1
#
_cell.length_a   1.000
_cell.length_b   1.000
_cell.length_c   1.000
_cell.angle_alpha   90.00
_cell.angle_beta   90.00
_cell.angle_gamma   90.00
#
_symmetry.space_group_name_H-M   'P 1'
#
loop_
_entity.id
_entity.type
_entity.pdbx_description
1 polymer ?
#
loop_
_entity_poly.entity_id
_entity_poly.type
_entity_poly.pdbx_seq_one_letter_code
_entity_poly.pdbx_strand_id
1 'polypeptide(L)'
;MNTAKKWLIFWVVLAALFVGFFGIVLSGNFPQFAIPFSVFASDDKAKKKEELPKLKILALRDVNDQELLKQQMEKVEALNQAFKDSANFSSSQAMADTIEKIYGSAKEGKNSFDLYRKIYPMVSSEENGFVSVNLIGFGQRLVNDQPMTVQRQVWSFTDTNGRRHDYTVRLRFNEQELAELTAEEGSEVKSVITTDDTYLDKSADFETAWSEVVRRGTDTQLYREMKKAGLNSDQTEFKALEKSIEVTDPSGFFDLFKETRGDLTHAYLAGFYHTNTPTDGQSDYYFRVPTSEKNIAEFLVVYDRLQQKIVSINRN
;
A
#
# COMPACT_ATOMS: atom_id res chain seq x y z
N MET A 1 -65.03 3.05 -1.44
CA MET A 1 -65.52 4.43 -1.35
C MET A 1 -65.99 4.88 -2.74
N ASN A 2 -67.29 5.15 -2.91
CA ASN A 2 -67.96 5.23 -4.22
C ASN A 2 -67.49 6.44 -5.05
N THR A 3 -67.31 6.26 -6.36
CA THR A 3 -66.63 7.17 -7.31
C THR A 3 -67.19 8.59 -7.31
N ALA A 4 -68.48 8.75 -6.99
CA ALA A 4 -69.17 10.05 -6.87
C ALA A 4 -68.58 10.95 -5.76
N LYS A 5 -68.13 10.40 -4.63
CA LYS A 5 -67.53 11.20 -3.55
C LYS A 5 -66.15 11.76 -3.94
N LYS A 6 -65.39 11.05 -4.79
CA LYS A 6 -64.07 11.52 -5.27
C LYS A 6 -64.21 12.69 -6.25
N TRP A 7 -65.22 12.64 -7.12
CA TRP A 7 -65.53 13.73 -8.05
C TRP A 7 -66.03 14.99 -7.35
N LEU A 8 -66.80 14.85 -6.26
CA LEU A 8 -67.29 16.00 -5.49
C LEU A 8 -66.14 16.70 -4.73
N ILE A 9 -65.20 15.93 -4.16
CA ILE A 9 -63.99 16.49 -3.54
C ILE A 9 -63.11 17.19 -4.58
N PHE A 10 -62.96 16.62 -5.77
CA PHE A 10 -62.19 17.22 -6.86
C PHE A 10 -62.75 18.58 -7.28
N TRP A 11 -64.07 18.68 -7.49
CA TRP A 11 -64.69 19.97 -7.86
C TRP A 11 -64.66 21.01 -6.75
N VAL A 12 -64.76 20.59 -5.48
CA VAL A 12 -64.65 21.52 -4.33
C VAL A 12 -63.24 22.09 -4.20
N VAL A 13 -62.21 21.27 -4.40
CA VAL A 13 -60.80 21.74 -4.41
C VAL A 13 -60.53 22.65 -5.62
N LEU A 14 -61.07 22.30 -6.79
CA LEU A 14 -60.92 23.11 -8.00
C LEU A 14 -61.59 24.49 -7.86
N ALA A 15 -62.80 24.54 -7.27
CA ALA A 15 -63.51 25.79 -7.01
C ALA A 15 -62.77 26.66 -5.98
N ALA A 16 -62.21 26.06 -4.91
CA ALA A 16 -61.41 26.77 -3.92
C ALA A 16 -60.12 27.36 -4.53
N LEU A 17 -59.46 26.63 -5.42
CA LEU A 17 -58.28 27.11 -6.16
C LEU A 17 -58.64 28.27 -7.11
N PHE A 18 -59.79 28.20 -7.78
CA PHE A 18 -60.23 29.24 -8.72
C PHE A 18 -60.59 30.55 -8.00
N VAL A 19 -61.27 30.47 -6.85
CA VAL A 19 -61.61 31.64 -6.02
C VAL A 19 -60.36 32.22 -5.35
N GLY A 20 -59.43 31.38 -4.89
CA GLY A 20 -58.15 31.82 -4.34
C GLY A 20 -57.27 32.54 -5.36
N PHE A 21 -57.24 32.06 -6.61
CA PHE A 21 -56.48 32.69 -7.69
C PHE A 21 -57.03 34.08 -8.06
N PHE A 22 -58.36 34.24 -8.12
CA PHE A 22 -58.97 35.55 -8.38
C PHE A 22 -58.77 36.56 -7.24
N GLY A 23 -58.74 36.09 -5.98
CA GLY A 23 -58.43 36.95 -4.83
C GLY A 23 -57.01 37.52 -4.86
N ILE A 24 -56.04 36.75 -5.37
CA ILE A 24 -54.62 37.16 -5.48
C ILE A 24 -54.40 38.12 -6.66
N VAL A 25 -55.11 37.91 -7.78
CA VAL A 25 -55.00 38.78 -8.98
C VAL A 25 -55.59 40.17 -8.73
N LEU A 26 -56.66 40.29 -7.93
CA LEU A 26 -57.28 41.59 -7.62
C LEU A 26 -56.53 42.39 -6.53
N SER A 27 -55.71 41.74 -5.69
CA SER A 27 -54.94 42.42 -4.63
C SER A 27 -53.54 42.89 -5.04
N GLY A 28 -53.14 42.70 -6.31
CA GLY A 28 -51.90 43.25 -6.89
C GLY A 28 -50.59 42.77 -6.25
N ASN A 29 -50.63 41.73 -5.41
CA ASN A 29 -49.50 41.25 -4.64
C ASN A 29 -49.21 39.80 -5.04
N PHE A 30 -48.35 39.59 -6.04
CA PHE A 30 -47.94 38.25 -6.47
C PHE A 30 -46.91 37.68 -5.49
N PRO A 31 -47.21 36.61 -4.73
CA PRO A 31 -46.15 35.82 -4.11
C PRO A 31 -45.43 35.06 -5.22
N GLN A 32 -44.10 35.09 -5.23
CA GLN A 32 -43.29 34.21 -6.08
C GLN A 32 -43.54 32.76 -5.67
N PHE A 33 -44.50 32.10 -6.33
CA PHE A 33 -44.69 30.66 -6.21
C PHE A 33 -43.58 29.94 -7.00
N ALA A 34 -42.51 29.59 -6.32
CA ALA A 34 -41.58 28.57 -6.80
C ALA A 34 -42.30 27.22 -6.75
N ILE A 35 -42.71 26.71 -7.91
CA ILE A 35 -43.24 25.34 -8.03
C ILE A 35 -42.09 24.39 -7.69
N PRO A 36 -42.20 23.52 -6.66
CA PRO A 36 -41.16 22.57 -6.35
C PRO A 36 -41.21 21.45 -7.41
N PHE A 37 -40.30 21.51 -8.39
CA PHE A 37 -40.12 20.44 -9.38
C PHE A 37 -39.60 19.12 -8.76
N SER A 38 -39.48 19.01 -7.44
CA SER A 38 -39.09 17.79 -6.73
C SER A 38 -40.14 16.68 -6.76
N VAL A 39 -41.38 16.96 -7.18
CA VAL A 39 -42.46 15.95 -7.26
C VAL A 39 -42.51 15.26 -8.64
N PHE A 40 -41.75 15.75 -9.63
CA PHE A 40 -41.60 15.11 -10.95
C PHE A 40 -40.21 14.49 -11.17
N ALA A 41 -39.29 14.61 -10.20
CA ALA A 41 -38.11 13.77 -10.17
C ALA A 41 -38.57 12.35 -9.82
N SER A 42 -38.40 11.44 -10.77
CA SER A 42 -38.67 10.01 -10.64
C SER A 42 -38.22 9.47 -9.28
N ASP A 43 -38.99 8.52 -8.74
CA ASP A 43 -38.61 7.58 -7.67
C ASP A 43 -37.42 6.69 -8.08
N ASP A 44 -36.33 7.29 -8.58
CA ASP A 44 -35.03 6.69 -8.46
C ASP A 44 -34.70 6.74 -6.98
N LYS A 45 -34.99 5.63 -6.29
CA LYS A 45 -34.34 5.30 -5.02
C LYS A 45 -32.86 5.58 -5.24
N ALA A 46 -32.39 6.73 -4.76
CA ALA A 46 -30.99 7.09 -4.82
C ALA A 46 -30.26 5.97 -4.10
N LYS A 47 -29.68 5.04 -4.87
CA LYS A 47 -28.79 4.02 -4.32
C LYS A 47 -27.75 4.82 -3.56
N LYS A 48 -27.78 4.71 -2.23
CA LYS A 48 -26.84 5.36 -1.33
C LYS A 48 -25.46 5.14 -1.95
N LYS A 49 -24.79 6.24 -2.32
CA LYS A 49 -23.49 6.17 -2.99
C LYS A 49 -22.60 5.33 -2.08
N GLU A 50 -22.14 4.18 -2.56
CA GLU A 50 -21.29 3.28 -1.78
C GLU A 50 -20.02 4.07 -1.40
N GLU A 51 -19.93 4.48 -0.13
CA GLU A 51 -18.79 5.20 0.41
C GLU A 51 -17.67 4.20 0.68
N LEU A 52 -16.50 4.46 0.11
CA LEU A 52 -15.34 3.61 0.31
C LEU A 52 -14.80 3.83 1.74
N PRO A 53 -14.45 2.76 2.47
CA PRO A 53 -13.89 2.89 3.82
C PRO A 53 -12.53 3.60 3.78
N LYS A 54 -12.26 4.45 4.77
CA LYS A 54 -10.91 5.02 4.97
C LYS A 54 -10.00 3.94 5.56
N LEU A 55 -8.82 3.76 4.98
CA LEU A 55 -7.82 2.83 5.49
C LEU A 55 -6.77 3.55 6.34
N LYS A 56 -6.11 2.80 7.23
CA LYS A 56 -4.96 3.33 7.98
C LYS A 56 -3.80 3.60 7.02
N ILE A 57 -3.16 4.75 7.20
CA ILE A 57 -2.00 5.19 6.43
C ILE A 57 -0.74 5.03 7.27
N LEU A 58 0.35 4.57 6.66
CA LEU A 58 1.70 4.73 7.19
C LEU A 58 2.17 6.14 6.83
N ALA A 59 2.33 7.01 7.81
CA ALA A 59 2.79 8.38 7.57
C ALA A 59 4.32 8.39 7.43
N LEU A 60 4.85 8.64 6.23
CA LEU A 60 6.31 8.64 6.00
C LEU A 60 7.00 9.73 6.81
N ARG A 61 6.36 10.89 7.01
CA ARG A 61 6.86 11.95 7.89
C ARG A 61 7.13 11.50 9.35
N ASP A 62 6.45 10.45 9.81
CA ASP A 62 6.60 9.92 11.17
C ASP A 62 7.72 8.85 11.21
N VAL A 63 8.29 8.49 10.04
CA VAL A 63 9.37 7.52 9.89
C VAL A 63 10.65 8.25 9.48
N ASN A 64 11.67 8.15 10.32
CA ASN A 64 13.01 8.61 9.97
C ASN A 64 13.80 7.43 9.39
N ASP A 65 14.03 7.45 8.07
CA ASP A 65 14.65 6.33 7.35
C ASP A 65 16.09 6.07 7.80
N GLN A 66 16.83 7.10 8.21
CA GLN A 66 18.20 6.97 8.73
C GLN A 66 18.23 6.34 10.12
N GLU A 67 17.33 6.78 11.00
CA GLU A 67 17.20 6.17 12.32
C GLU A 67 16.70 4.72 12.20
N LEU A 68 15.76 4.46 11.29
CA LEU A 68 15.30 3.10 11.01
C LEU A 68 16.46 2.24 10.49
N LEU A 69 17.24 2.72 9.51
CA LEU A 69 18.42 2.03 8.99
C LEU A 69 19.39 1.70 10.11
N LYS A 70 19.71 2.68 10.96
CA LYS A 70 20.61 2.49 12.09
C LYS A 70 20.13 1.36 13.01
N GLN A 71 18.85 1.37 13.38
CA GLN A 71 18.24 0.29 14.19
C GLN A 71 18.29 -1.07 13.48
N GLN A 72 18.10 -1.11 12.16
CA GLN A 72 18.23 -2.37 11.40
C GLN A 72 19.67 -2.88 11.40
N MET A 73 20.64 -1.99 11.22
CA MET A 73 22.06 -2.32 11.22
C MET A 73 22.53 -2.78 12.60
N GLU A 74 22.04 -2.19 13.68
CA GLU A 74 22.31 -2.66 15.05
C GLU A 74 21.86 -4.12 15.26
N LYS A 75 20.70 -4.51 14.71
CA LYS A 75 20.22 -5.90 14.75
C LYS A 75 21.05 -6.85 13.89
N VAL A 76 21.51 -6.40 12.71
CA VAL A 76 22.44 -7.17 11.87
C VAL A 76 23.76 -7.39 12.60
N GLU A 77 24.30 -6.35 13.22
CA GLU A 77 25.57 -6.43 13.95
C GLU A 77 25.45 -7.35 15.17
N ALA A 78 24.36 -7.24 15.94
CA ALA A 78 24.09 -8.15 17.05
C ALA A 78 24.04 -9.63 16.59
N LEU A 79 23.43 -9.89 15.43
CA LEU A 79 23.37 -11.23 14.85
C LEU A 79 24.74 -11.71 14.38
N ASN A 80 25.52 -10.85 13.72
CA ASN A 80 26.90 -11.12 13.33
C ASN A 80 27.77 -11.49 14.54
N GLN A 81 27.63 -10.77 15.65
CA GLN A 81 28.41 -11.07 16.86
C GLN A 81 27.97 -12.37 17.52
N ALA A 82 26.66 -12.62 17.60
CA ALA A 82 26.14 -13.85 18.19
C ALA A 82 26.57 -15.09 17.38
N PHE A 83 26.49 -15.03 16.05
CA PHE A 83 26.83 -16.16 15.18
C PHE A 83 28.32 -16.44 15.03
N LYS A 84 29.21 -15.64 15.62
CA LYS A 84 30.63 -16.02 15.78
C LYS A 84 30.83 -17.18 16.76
N ASP A 85 29.92 -17.35 17.72
CA ASP A 85 29.96 -18.49 18.64
C ASP A 85 29.25 -19.70 18.01
N SER A 86 30.03 -20.74 17.70
CA SER A 86 29.52 -21.97 17.08
C SER A 86 28.52 -22.71 17.97
N ALA A 87 28.51 -22.46 19.28
CA ALA A 87 27.50 -23.02 20.19
C ALA A 87 26.08 -22.59 19.82
N ASN A 88 25.91 -21.42 19.19
CA ASN A 88 24.62 -20.94 18.71
C ASN A 88 24.09 -21.71 17.49
N PHE A 89 24.90 -22.60 16.90
CA PHE A 89 24.49 -23.54 15.85
C PHE A 89 24.47 -25.01 16.32
N SER A 90 24.68 -25.27 17.62
CA SER A 90 24.66 -26.62 18.19
C SER A 90 23.34 -27.37 17.95
N SER A 91 22.24 -26.63 17.78
CA SER A 91 20.93 -27.15 17.42
C SER A 91 20.09 -26.08 16.73
N SER A 92 19.01 -26.51 16.07
CA SER A 92 18.00 -25.60 15.53
C SER A 92 17.39 -24.70 16.60
N GLN A 93 17.21 -25.21 17.83
CA GLN A 93 16.69 -24.45 18.95
C GLN A 93 17.67 -23.39 19.42
N ALA A 94 18.96 -23.71 19.56
CA ALA A 94 19.97 -22.73 19.95
C ALA A 94 20.05 -21.55 18.96
N MET A 95 19.93 -21.84 17.67
CA MET A 95 19.88 -20.81 16.63
C MET A 95 18.60 -19.98 16.73
N ALA A 96 17.45 -20.63 16.92
CA ALA A 96 16.17 -19.96 17.10
C ALA A 96 16.19 -19.01 18.31
N ASP A 97 16.64 -19.50 19.48
CA ASP A 97 16.77 -18.71 20.71
C ASP A 97 17.67 -17.49 20.52
N THR A 98 18.73 -17.63 19.73
CA THR A 98 19.65 -16.53 19.40
C THR A 98 18.97 -15.47 18.55
N ILE A 99 18.21 -15.88 17.52
CA ILE A 99 17.44 -14.97 16.67
C ILE A 99 16.35 -14.26 17.51
N GLU A 100 15.63 -15.01 18.35
CA GLU A 100 14.55 -14.46 19.17
C GLU A 100 15.04 -13.44 20.21
N LYS A 101 16.25 -13.59 20.74
CA LYS A 101 16.88 -12.57 21.61
C LYS A 101 17.07 -11.22 20.91
N ILE A 102 17.23 -11.21 19.59
CA ILE A 102 17.50 -10.00 18.79
C ILE A 102 16.21 -9.41 18.20
N TYR A 103 15.30 -10.27 17.75
CA TYR A 103 14.10 -9.88 17.00
C TYR A 103 12.78 -10.01 17.78
N GLY A 104 12.82 -10.55 19.00
CA GLY A 104 11.63 -10.86 19.80
C GLY A 104 11.18 -12.32 19.64
N SER A 105 10.27 -12.75 20.52
CA SER A 105 9.78 -14.13 20.53
C SER A 105 9.12 -14.50 19.20
N ALA A 106 9.41 -15.69 18.66
CA ALA A 106 8.84 -16.11 17.39
C ALA A 106 7.36 -16.52 17.56
N LYS A 107 6.52 -16.03 16.66
CA LYS A 107 5.09 -16.39 16.63
C LYS A 107 4.85 -17.81 16.14
N GLU A 108 5.73 -18.32 15.27
CA GLU A 108 5.66 -19.67 14.69
C GLU A 108 7.04 -20.33 14.63
N GLY A 109 7.24 -21.40 15.40
CA GLY A 109 8.54 -22.08 15.56
C GLY A 109 8.98 -23.03 14.44
N LYS A 110 8.40 -22.94 13.23
CA LYS A 110 8.71 -23.90 12.13
C LYS A 110 9.81 -23.42 11.19
N ASN A 111 9.94 -22.12 10.96
CA ASN A 111 10.79 -21.64 9.86
C ASN A 111 12.28 -21.56 10.22
N SER A 112 12.62 -21.44 11.51
CA SER A 112 13.99 -21.52 12.01
C SER A 112 14.59 -22.91 11.80
N PHE A 113 13.78 -23.97 11.93
CA PHE A 113 14.22 -25.35 11.69
C PHE A 113 14.58 -25.60 10.23
N ASP A 114 13.77 -25.11 9.29
CA ASP A 114 14.03 -25.25 7.85
C ASP A 114 15.31 -24.53 7.43
N LEU A 115 15.52 -23.32 7.94
CA LEU A 115 16.78 -22.60 7.74
C LEU A 115 17.95 -23.36 8.35
N TYR A 116 17.82 -23.85 9.59
CA TYR A 116 18.86 -24.63 10.26
C TYR A 116 19.28 -25.84 9.43
N ARG A 117 18.32 -26.60 8.90
CA ARG A 117 18.59 -27.77 8.07
C ARG A 117 19.40 -27.43 6.82
N LYS A 118 19.16 -26.26 6.22
CA LYS A 118 19.92 -25.79 5.04
C LYS A 118 21.37 -25.49 5.41
N ILE A 119 21.59 -24.77 6.52
CA ILE A 119 22.93 -24.33 6.91
C ILE A 119 23.72 -25.40 7.69
N TYR A 120 23.05 -26.44 8.22
CA TYR A 120 23.65 -27.46 9.09
C TYR A 120 24.97 -28.04 8.55
N PRO A 121 25.09 -28.42 7.26
CA PRO A 121 26.35 -28.91 6.71
C PRO A 121 27.53 -27.93 6.84
N MET A 122 27.27 -26.62 6.89
CA MET A 122 28.26 -25.55 7.03
C MET A 122 28.49 -25.12 8.50
N VAL A 123 27.70 -25.61 9.45
CA VAL A 123 27.85 -25.21 10.87
C VAL A 123 28.09 -26.42 11.79
N SER A 124 28.13 -27.64 11.23
CA SER A 124 28.30 -28.88 11.98
C SER A 124 29.75 -29.29 12.28
N SER A 125 30.77 -28.58 11.77
CA SER A 125 32.18 -28.87 12.08
C SER A 125 32.97 -27.59 12.38
N GLU A 126 34.01 -27.71 13.20
CA GLU A 126 34.88 -26.60 13.62
C GLU A 126 35.65 -25.95 12.46
N GLU A 127 35.87 -26.69 11.37
CA GLU A 127 36.50 -26.19 10.13
C GLU A 127 35.53 -25.41 9.22
N ASN A 128 34.22 -25.46 9.50
CA ASN A 128 33.21 -24.75 8.73
C ASN A 128 32.80 -23.47 9.47
N GLY A 129 32.36 -22.47 8.72
CA GLY A 129 32.26 -21.13 9.27
C GLY A 129 31.04 -20.37 8.83
N PHE A 130 30.35 -19.80 9.81
CA PHE A 130 29.65 -18.54 9.63
C PHE A 130 30.63 -17.49 9.09
N VAL A 131 30.22 -16.77 8.04
CA VAL A 131 31.03 -15.70 7.44
C VAL A 131 30.48 -14.33 7.81
N SER A 132 29.21 -14.06 7.46
CA SER A 132 28.58 -12.78 7.74
C SER A 132 27.07 -12.81 7.53
N VAL A 133 26.39 -11.86 8.16
CA VAL A 133 25.03 -11.40 7.82
C VAL A 133 25.16 -9.98 7.28
N ASN A 134 24.59 -9.74 6.10
CA ASN A 134 24.57 -8.42 5.47
C ASN A 134 23.14 -7.96 5.19
N LEU A 135 22.85 -6.67 5.41
CA LEU A 135 21.56 -6.08 5.06
C LEU A 135 21.50 -5.84 3.55
N ILE A 136 20.42 -6.28 2.88
CA ILE A 136 20.21 -6.01 1.45
C ILE A 136 18.89 -5.29 1.17
N GLY A 137 18.03 -5.18 2.17
CA GLY A 137 16.81 -4.38 2.09
C GLY A 137 16.13 -4.25 3.43
N PHE A 138 15.43 -3.15 3.63
CA PHE A 138 14.67 -2.88 4.84
C PHE A 138 13.47 -1.99 4.57
N GLY A 139 12.49 -2.02 5.46
CA GLY A 139 11.37 -1.10 5.40
C GLY A 139 10.33 -1.41 6.44
N GLN A 140 9.15 -0.82 6.27
CA GLN A 140 8.04 -0.96 7.20
C GLN A 140 6.74 -1.14 6.42
N ARG A 141 5.88 -2.08 6.86
CA ARG A 141 4.57 -2.33 6.25
C ARG A 141 3.51 -2.54 7.31
N LEU A 142 2.31 -2.04 7.04
CA LEU A 142 1.11 -2.31 7.82
C LEU A 142 0.61 -3.71 7.51
N VAL A 143 0.59 -4.57 8.53
CA VAL A 143 -0.02 -5.89 8.50
C VAL A 143 -1.13 -5.89 9.54
N ASN A 144 -2.37 -6.15 9.12
CA ASN A 144 -3.55 -6.01 9.98
C ASN A 144 -3.59 -4.65 10.70
N ASP A 145 -3.24 -3.58 9.97
CA ASP A 145 -3.15 -2.20 10.47
C ASP A 145 -2.14 -1.96 11.61
N GLN A 146 -1.20 -2.88 11.83
CA GLN A 146 -0.07 -2.69 12.73
C GLN A 146 1.24 -2.57 11.94
N PRO A 147 2.11 -1.61 12.31
CA PRO A 147 3.41 -1.49 11.66
C PRO A 147 4.27 -2.70 11.99
N MET A 148 4.79 -3.35 10.95
CA MET A 148 5.81 -4.38 11.07
C MET A 148 7.02 -3.95 10.26
N THR A 149 8.18 -4.11 10.87
CA THR A 149 9.45 -3.90 10.20
C THR A 149 9.77 -5.13 9.36
N VAL A 150 10.25 -4.89 8.15
CA VAL A 150 10.69 -5.93 7.22
C VAL A 150 12.17 -5.75 7.00
N GLN A 151 12.90 -6.85 7.06
CA GLN A 151 14.33 -6.88 6.83
C GLN A 151 14.67 -8.03 5.90
N ARG A 152 15.50 -7.76 4.90
CA ARG A 152 16.04 -8.79 4.00
C ARG A 152 17.56 -8.78 4.14
N GLN A 153 18.08 -9.96 4.40
CA GLN A 153 19.48 -10.19 4.73
C GLN A 153 20.06 -11.24 3.81
N VAL A 154 21.36 -11.19 3.59
CA VAL A 154 22.11 -12.31 3.04
C VAL A 154 22.98 -12.90 4.14
N TRP A 155 22.80 -14.19 4.38
CA TRP A 155 23.58 -14.95 5.35
C TRP A 155 24.56 -15.82 4.59
N SER A 156 25.84 -15.65 4.86
CA SER A 156 26.93 -16.30 4.14
C SER A 156 27.65 -17.29 5.04
N PHE A 157 27.89 -18.47 4.50
CA PHE A 157 28.58 -19.58 5.16
C PHE A 157 29.61 -20.21 4.23
N THR A 158 30.60 -20.88 4.79
CA THR A 158 31.60 -21.64 4.03
C THR A 158 31.52 -23.12 4.44
N ASP A 159 31.50 -24.01 3.45
CA ASP A 159 31.53 -25.46 3.67
C ASP A 159 32.96 -26.02 3.85
N THR A 160 33.06 -27.33 4.09
CA THR A 160 34.34 -28.05 4.32
C THR A 160 35.31 -27.96 3.13
N ASN A 161 34.81 -27.63 1.93
CA ASN A 161 35.62 -27.52 0.72
C ASN A 161 36.06 -26.07 0.46
N GLY A 162 35.75 -25.14 1.37
CA GLY A 162 36.01 -23.71 1.19
C GLY A 162 35.02 -23.02 0.25
N ARG A 163 33.90 -23.66 -0.11
CA ARG A 163 32.89 -23.06 -1.00
C ARG A 163 31.90 -22.21 -0.20
N ARG A 164 31.64 -21.00 -0.69
CA ARG A 164 30.65 -20.07 -0.13
C ARG A 164 29.23 -20.46 -0.52
N HIS A 165 28.33 -20.38 0.45
CA HIS A 165 26.88 -20.55 0.30
C HIS A 165 26.18 -19.31 0.86
N ASP A 166 25.33 -18.69 0.05
CA ASP A 166 24.58 -17.50 0.41
C ASP A 166 23.08 -17.82 0.49
N TYR A 167 22.45 -17.40 1.56
CA TYR A 167 21.02 -17.56 1.78
C TYR A 167 20.36 -16.20 1.90
N THR A 168 19.30 -15.98 1.14
CA THR A 168 18.48 -14.79 1.29
C THR A 168 17.44 -15.05 2.38
N VAL A 169 17.56 -14.34 3.49
CA VAL A 169 16.68 -14.44 4.64
C VAL A 169 15.80 -13.20 4.70
N ARG A 170 14.48 -13.39 4.80
CA ARG A 170 13.51 -12.31 5.04
C ARG A 170 12.94 -12.48 6.44
N LEU A 171 12.98 -11.40 7.20
CA LEU A 171 12.44 -11.29 8.55
C LEU A 171 11.33 -10.24 8.55
N ARG A 172 10.26 -10.51 9.30
CA ARG A 172 9.22 -9.54 9.61
C ARG A 172 8.94 -9.56 11.10
N PHE A 173 9.12 -8.44 11.75
CA PHE A 173 9.05 -8.34 13.20
C PHE A 173 8.49 -6.99 13.65
N ASN A 174 8.17 -6.90 14.93
CA ASN A 174 7.91 -5.63 15.61
C ASN A 174 8.76 -5.57 16.90
N GLU A 175 8.45 -4.68 17.83
CA GLU A 175 9.23 -4.53 19.07
C GLU A 175 9.14 -5.75 20.01
N GLN A 176 8.20 -6.67 19.78
CA GLN A 176 7.83 -7.75 20.72
C GLN A 176 7.94 -9.14 20.10
N GLU A 177 7.54 -9.29 18.83
CA GLU A 177 7.43 -10.57 18.15
C GLU A 177 8.16 -10.58 16.79
N LEU A 178 8.85 -11.69 16.53
CA LEU A 178 9.25 -12.11 15.19
C LEU A 178 8.07 -12.86 14.56
N ALA A 179 7.40 -12.24 13.60
CA ALA A 179 6.20 -12.78 12.97
C ALA A 179 6.47 -13.65 11.75
N GLU A 180 7.59 -13.42 11.05
CA GLU A 180 7.98 -14.23 9.90
C GLU A 180 9.50 -14.32 9.79
N LEU A 181 9.97 -15.52 9.47
CA LEU A 181 11.31 -15.79 9.00
C LEU A 181 11.19 -16.71 7.79
N THR A 182 11.76 -16.35 6.65
CA THR A 182 11.82 -17.23 5.47
C THR A 182 13.21 -17.21 4.89
N ALA A 183 13.68 -18.35 4.37
CA ALA A 183 14.99 -18.48 3.79
C ALA A 183 14.93 -19.18 2.43
N GLU A 184 15.54 -18.56 1.42
CA GLU A 184 15.70 -19.08 0.06
C GLU A 184 17.20 -19.14 -0.30
N GLU A 185 17.57 -20.05 -1.22
CA GLU A 185 18.93 -20.04 -1.76
C GLU A 185 19.14 -18.70 -2.49
N GLY A 186 20.20 -17.98 -2.11
CA GLY A 186 20.55 -16.70 -2.71
C GLY A 186 21.44 -16.86 -3.94
N SER A 187 21.31 -15.94 -4.89
CA SER A 187 22.37 -15.67 -5.86
C SER A 187 23.38 -14.67 -5.27
N GLU A 188 24.56 -14.58 -5.88
CA GLU A 188 25.61 -13.60 -5.54
C GLU A 188 25.07 -12.22 -5.12
N VAL A 189 25.57 -11.72 -3.99
CA VAL A 189 25.23 -10.40 -3.42
C VAL A 189 25.59 -9.31 -4.44
N LYS A 190 24.60 -8.59 -4.96
CA LYS A 190 24.85 -7.51 -5.91
C LYS A 190 25.03 -6.14 -5.26
N SER A 191 24.32 -5.85 -4.16
CA SER A 191 24.51 -4.59 -3.39
C SER A 191 24.05 -4.74 -1.93
N VAL A 192 24.96 -4.47 -0.98
CA VAL A 192 24.67 -4.42 0.47
C VAL A 192 24.24 -2.99 0.84
N ILE A 193 23.34 -2.86 1.80
CA ILE A 193 22.97 -1.56 2.40
C ILE A 193 23.90 -1.27 3.57
N THR A 194 24.45 -0.06 3.61
CA THR A 194 25.34 0.42 4.67
C THR A 194 24.86 1.76 5.22
N THR A 195 25.35 2.16 6.39
CA THR A 195 25.06 3.48 6.97
C THR A 195 25.63 4.64 6.15
N ASP A 196 26.57 4.36 5.24
CA ASP A 196 27.16 5.36 4.34
C ASP A 196 26.27 5.64 3.11
N ASP A 197 25.17 4.89 2.95
CA ASP A 197 24.19 5.10 1.89
C ASP A 197 23.34 6.35 2.14
N THR A 198 23.93 7.51 1.83
CA THR A 198 23.32 8.84 2.01
C THR A 198 22.05 9.08 1.20
N TYR A 199 21.75 8.23 0.20
CA TYR A 199 20.55 8.34 -0.66
C TYR A 199 19.26 7.89 0.01
N LEU A 200 19.32 7.31 1.22
CA LEU A 200 18.17 6.79 1.94
C LEU A 200 17.29 7.88 2.59
N ASP A 201 17.78 9.12 2.74
CA ASP A 201 17.09 10.25 3.42
C ASP A 201 16.04 10.98 2.55
N LYS A 202 15.32 10.26 1.67
CA LYS A 202 14.54 10.87 0.56
C LYS A 202 13.04 10.59 0.59
N SER A 203 12.46 10.23 1.73
CA SER A 203 11.00 10.03 1.85
C SER A 203 10.20 11.27 1.41
N ALA A 204 10.68 12.48 1.71
CA ALA A 204 10.07 13.74 1.26
C ALA A 204 10.05 13.90 -0.27
N ASP A 205 11.07 13.39 -0.98
CA ASP A 205 11.14 13.46 -2.44
C ASP A 205 10.06 12.56 -3.06
N PHE A 206 9.86 11.36 -2.50
CA PHE A 206 8.77 10.48 -2.95
C PHE A 206 7.40 11.10 -2.68
N GLU A 207 7.15 11.66 -1.50
CA GLU A 207 5.86 12.31 -1.20
C GLU A 207 5.55 13.44 -2.19
N THR A 208 6.58 14.20 -2.59
CA THR A 208 6.46 15.26 -3.59
C THR A 208 6.10 14.69 -4.97
N ALA A 209 6.83 13.68 -5.43
CA ALA A 209 6.57 13.02 -6.71
C ALA A 209 5.17 12.37 -6.75
N TRP A 210 4.78 11.70 -5.67
CA TRP A 210 3.46 11.09 -5.54
C TRP A 210 2.34 12.12 -5.52
N SER A 211 2.53 13.24 -4.79
CA SER A 211 1.56 14.33 -4.76
C SER A 211 1.32 14.92 -6.14
N GLU A 212 2.36 15.01 -6.98
CA GLU A 212 2.23 15.47 -8.36
C GLU A 212 1.46 14.47 -9.24
N VAL A 213 1.70 13.16 -9.07
CA VAL A 213 0.91 12.11 -9.73
C VAL A 213 -0.56 12.19 -9.29
N VAL A 214 -0.84 12.36 -8.01
CA VAL A 214 -2.21 12.53 -7.49
C VAL A 214 -2.87 13.77 -8.09
N ARG A 215 -2.15 14.90 -8.14
CA ARG A 215 -2.65 16.17 -8.66
C ARG A 215 -2.99 16.10 -10.15
N ARG A 216 -2.14 15.44 -10.95
CA ARG A 216 -2.35 15.35 -12.41
C ARG A 216 -3.23 14.18 -12.83
N GLY A 217 -3.18 13.07 -12.11
CA GLY A 217 -3.88 11.82 -12.47
C GLY A 217 -5.27 11.67 -11.86
N THR A 218 -5.70 12.58 -10.97
CA THR A 218 -7.05 12.57 -10.40
C THR A 218 -8.03 13.25 -11.35
N ASP A 219 -8.99 12.49 -11.86
CA ASP A 219 -10.11 13.00 -12.64
C ASP A 219 -11.38 12.14 -12.44
N THR A 220 -12.18 12.54 -11.45
CA THR A 220 -13.43 11.85 -11.13
C THR A 220 -14.53 12.06 -12.17
N GLN A 221 -14.44 13.10 -12.99
CA GLN A 221 -15.41 13.35 -14.06
C GLN A 221 -15.13 12.40 -15.22
N LEU A 222 -13.87 12.35 -15.68
CA LEU A 222 -13.42 11.41 -16.70
C LEU A 222 -13.79 9.98 -16.29
N TYR A 223 -13.51 9.57 -15.05
CA TYR A 223 -13.90 8.23 -14.58
C TYR A 223 -15.40 7.94 -14.78
N ARG A 224 -16.29 8.90 -14.48
CA ARG A 224 -17.75 8.72 -14.64
C ARG A 224 -18.14 8.62 -16.11
N GLU A 225 -17.49 9.37 -17.00
CA GLU A 225 -17.71 9.32 -18.44
C GLU A 225 -17.23 7.98 -19.01
N MET A 226 -16.00 7.58 -18.68
CA MET A 226 -15.44 6.29 -19.06
C MET A 226 -16.29 5.12 -18.54
N LYS A 227 -16.83 5.23 -17.31
CA LYS A 227 -17.73 4.22 -16.72
C LYS A 227 -18.98 3.97 -17.53
N LYS A 228 -19.56 5.00 -18.15
CA LYS A 228 -20.70 4.86 -19.05
C LYS A 228 -20.29 4.20 -20.37
N ALA A 229 -19.05 4.43 -20.81
CA ALA A 229 -18.46 3.92 -22.05
C ALA A 229 -17.74 2.55 -21.89
N GLY A 230 -17.86 1.89 -20.74
CA GLY A 230 -17.33 0.54 -20.51
C GLY A 230 -15.94 0.44 -19.89
N LEU A 231 -15.33 1.54 -19.42
CA LEU A 231 -13.98 1.63 -18.81
C LEU A 231 -12.90 0.95 -19.66
N ASN A 232 -12.43 1.64 -20.70
CA ASN A 232 -11.36 1.16 -21.56
C ASN A 232 -10.14 2.09 -21.50
N SER A 233 -8.96 1.52 -21.29
CA SER A 233 -7.66 2.23 -21.28
C SER A 233 -7.29 2.88 -22.62
N ASP A 234 -7.89 2.44 -23.73
CA ASP A 234 -7.61 2.97 -25.06
C ASP A 234 -8.42 4.23 -25.41
N GLN A 235 -9.27 4.70 -24.50
CA GLN A 235 -10.03 5.95 -24.69
C GLN A 235 -9.08 7.15 -24.77
N THR A 236 -9.35 8.05 -25.71
CA THR A 236 -8.43 9.16 -26.04
C THR A 236 -8.21 10.09 -24.86
N GLU A 237 -9.26 10.37 -24.11
CA GLU A 237 -9.24 11.23 -22.91
C GLU A 237 -8.40 10.60 -21.80
N PHE A 238 -8.50 9.28 -21.60
CA PHE A 238 -7.65 8.57 -20.65
C PHE A 238 -6.18 8.54 -21.10
N LYS A 239 -5.91 8.30 -22.39
CA LYS A 239 -4.54 8.37 -22.91
C LYS A 239 -3.93 9.77 -22.79
N ALA A 240 -4.73 10.83 -22.82
CA ALA A 240 -4.25 12.18 -22.53
C ALA A 240 -3.89 12.35 -21.04
N LEU A 241 -4.73 11.83 -20.13
CA LEU A 241 -4.44 11.81 -18.69
C LEU A 241 -3.17 11.00 -18.36
N GLU A 242 -3.05 9.79 -18.92
CA GLU A 242 -1.91 8.88 -18.77
C GLU A 242 -0.59 9.53 -19.22
N LYS A 243 -0.61 10.39 -20.24
CA LYS A 243 0.57 11.14 -20.70
C LYS A 243 0.94 12.34 -19.83
N SER A 244 0.01 12.80 -18.99
CA SER A 244 0.22 13.99 -18.16
C SER A 244 0.94 13.68 -16.84
N ILE A 245 0.87 12.43 -16.38
CA ILE A 245 1.51 11.98 -15.14
C ILE A 245 3.01 11.76 -15.32
N GLU A 246 3.78 12.00 -14.26
CA GLU A 246 5.24 11.88 -14.26
C GLU A 246 5.67 10.48 -13.81
N VAL A 247 5.40 9.48 -14.66
CA VAL A 247 5.75 8.07 -14.44
C VAL A 247 6.46 7.53 -15.68
N THR A 248 7.58 6.82 -15.51
CA THR A 248 8.34 6.26 -16.64
C THR A 248 7.56 5.18 -17.40
N ASP A 249 6.95 4.24 -16.68
CA ASP A 249 6.05 3.22 -17.21
C ASP A 249 4.65 3.38 -16.57
N PRO A 250 3.69 4.01 -17.29
CA PRO A 250 2.36 4.24 -16.77
C PRO A 250 1.40 3.06 -16.99
N SER A 251 1.87 1.87 -17.41
CA SER A 251 1.01 0.75 -17.79
C SER A 251 -0.03 0.34 -16.71
N GLY A 252 0.35 0.33 -15.44
CA GLY A 252 -0.59 0.05 -14.33
C GLY A 252 -1.37 1.25 -13.81
N PHE A 253 -1.20 2.45 -14.39
CA PHE A 253 -1.94 3.64 -13.99
C PHE A 253 -3.45 3.49 -14.21
N PHE A 254 -3.86 2.81 -15.30
CA PHE A 254 -5.28 2.58 -15.57
C PHE A 254 -5.97 1.77 -14.47
N ASP A 255 -5.33 0.71 -13.98
CA ASP A 255 -5.87 -0.07 -12.87
C ASP A 255 -5.99 0.77 -11.61
N LEU A 256 -4.97 1.57 -11.28
CA LEU A 256 -5.01 2.48 -10.14
C LEU A 256 -6.15 3.50 -10.27
N PHE A 257 -6.27 4.15 -11.43
CA PHE A 257 -7.32 5.14 -11.72
C PHE A 257 -8.72 4.51 -11.60
N LYS A 258 -8.88 3.28 -12.12
CA LYS A 258 -10.14 2.54 -12.07
C LYS A 258 -10.52 2.16 -10.64
N GLU A 259 -9.60 1.58 -9.87
CA GLU A 259 -9.87 1.08 -8.51
C GLU A 259 -10.09 2.24 -7.52
N THR A 260 -9.41 3.37 -7.73
CA THR A 260 -9.61 4.60 -6.94
C THR A 260 -10.85 5.40 -7.37
N ARG A 261 -11.58 4.93 -8.38
CA ARG A 261 -12.77 5.60 -8.95
C ARG A 261 -12.47 7.01 -9.48
N GLY A 262 -11.27 7.19 -10.03
CA GLY A 262 -10.74 8.45 -10.56
C GLY A 262 -10.20 9.42 -9.52
N ASP A 263 -10.19 9.06 -8.23
CA ASP A 263 -9.67 9.89 -7.13
C ASP A 263 -8.48 9.22 -6.45
N LEU A 264 -7.27 9.55 -6.90
CA LEU A 264 -6.04 8.91 -6.44
C LEU A 264 -5.75 9.15 -4.96
N THR A 265 -6.43 10.09 -4.30
CA THR A 265 -6.32 10.30 -2.85
C THR A 265 -6.85 9.11 -2.04
N HIS A 266 -7.62 8.20 -2.67
CA HIS A 266 -8.04 6.92 -2.09
C HIS A 266 -6.98 5.80 -2.18
N ALA A 267 -5.76 6.10 -2.64
CA ALA A 267 -4.63 5.21 -2.49
C ALA A 267 -3.91 5.49 -1.17
N TYR A 268 -4.08 4.58 -0.20
CA TYR A 268 -3.55 4.73 1.15
C TYR A 268 -2.20 4.04 1.26
N LEU A 269 -1.14 4.79 1.55
CA LEU A 269 0.20 4.22 1.74
C LEU A 269 0.18 3.23 2.91
N ALA A 270 0.61 2.00 2.65
CA ALA A 270 0.59 0.88 3.57
C ALA A 270 1.99 0.39 3.93
N GLY A 271 3.03 0.80 3.20
CA GLY A 271 4.39 0.44 3.54
C GLY A 271 5.39 0.92 2.51
N PHE A 272 6.66 0.78 2.85
CA PHE A 272 7.77 1.01 1.94
C PHE A 272 8.84 -0.06 2.17
N TYR A 273 9.71 -0.22 1.18
CA TYR A 273 10.83 -1.14 1.23
C TYR A 273 11.98 -0.61 0.36
N HIS A 274 13.10 -0.34 1.00
CA HIS A 274 14.30 0.19 0.36
C HIS A 274 15.25 -0.93 -0.03
N THR A 275 15.82 -0.83 -1.23
CA THR A 275 16.86 -1.75 -1.72
C THR A 275 17.95 -1.00 -2.48
N ASN A 276 19.12 -1.62 -2.58
CA ASN A 276 20.22 -1.12 -3.42
C ASN A 276 20.29 -1.83 -4.78
N THR A 277 19.24 -2.54 -5.20
CA THR A 277 19.23 -3.33 -6.44
C THR A 277 18.47 -2.59 -7.56
N PRO A 278 18.91 -2.61 -8.84
CA PRO A 278 20.20 -3.10 -9.37
C PRO A 278 21.33 -2.05 -9.33
N THR A 279 21.01 -0.78 -9.08
CA THR A 279 21.94 0.34 -8.95
C THR A 279 21.41 1.24 -7.83
N ASP A 280 21.98 1.13 -6.63
CA ASP A 280 21.77 1.93 -5.42
C ASP A 280 20.67 2.99 -5.53
N GLY A 281 19.41 2.67 -5.21
CA GLY A 281 18.39 3.72 -5.29
C GLY A 281 16.93 3.31 -5.39
N GLN A 282 16.59 2.05 -5.60
CA GLN A 282 15.17 1.69 -5.74
C GLN A 282 14.45 1.64 -4.37
N SER A 283 13.25 2.20 -4.34
CA SER A 283 12.31 2.05 -3.23
C SER A 283 10.96 1.59 -3.74
N ASP A 284 10.40 0.62 -3.05
CA ASP A 284 9.11 0.04 -3.33
C ASP A 284 8.11 0.58 -2.31
N TYR A 285 7.07 1.27 -2.78
CA TYR A 285 6.00 1.82 -1.94
C TYR A 285 4.71 1.04 -2.17
N TYR A 286 4.11 0.54 -1.10
CA TYR A 286 2.93 -0.31 -1.14
C TYR A 286 1.69 0.52 -0.79
N PHE A 287 0.70 0.53 -1.67
CA PHE A 287 -0.56 1.22 -1.46
C PHE A 287 -1.72 0.23 -1.34
N ARG A 288 -2.70 0.58 -0.52
CA ARG A 288 -3.97 -0.11 -0.38
C ARG A 288 -5.08 0.79 -0.91
N VAL A 289 -5.90 0.26 -1.80
CA VAL A 289 -7.05 0.96 -2.39
C VAL A 289 -8.32 0.21 -2.01
N PRO A 290 -9.25 0.81 -1.24
CA PRO A 290 -10.52 0.19 -0.94
C PRO A 290 -11.38 0.15 -2.21
N THR A 291 -11.74 -1.04 -2.68
CA THR A 291 -12.55 -1.21 -3.90
C THR A 291 -14.03 -1.40 -3.58
N SER A 292 -14.32 -1.85 -2.34
CA SER A 292 -15.65 -1.97 -1.72
C SER A 292 -15.52 -1.91 -0.19
N GLU A 293 -16.62 -2.07 0.55
CA GLU A 293 -16.61 -2.14 2.02
C GLU A 293 -15.70 -3.25 2.60
N LYS A 294 -15.44 -4.32 1.84
CA LYS A 294 -14.70 -5.50 2.32
C LYS A 294 -13.44 -5.85 1.52
N ASN A 295 -13.29 -5.29 0.31
CA ASN A 295 -12.20 -5.65 -0.58
C ASN A 295 -11.21 -4.48 -0.72
N ILE A 296 -9.93 -4.84 -0.73
CA ILE A 296 -8.80 -3.94 -0.87
C ILE A 296 -7.95 -4.46 -2.04
N ALA A 297 -7.63 -3.59 -3.00
CA ALA A 297 -6.62 -3.85 -4.00
C ALA A 297 -5.26 -3.33 -3.49
N GLU A 298 -4.19 -4.06 -3.76
CA GLU A 298 -2.84 -3.66 -3.43
C GLU A 298 -2.10 -3.18 -4.68
N PHE A 299 -1.31 -2.12 -4.52
CA PHE A 299 -0.48 -1.57 -5.57
C PHE A 299 0.95 -1.42 -5.08
N LEU A 300 1.91 -1.67 -5.97
CA LEU A 300 3.33 -1.42 -5.79
C LEU A 300 3.75 -0.26 -6.69
N VAL A 301 4.25 0.81 -6.08
CA VAL A 301 4.83 1.96 -6.76
C VAL A 301 6.35 1.87 -6.62
N VAL A 302 7.04 1.74 -7.75
CA VAL A 302 8.49 1.67 -7.79
C VAL A 302 9.04 3.08 -7.98
N TYR A 303 9.95 3.49 -7.11
CA TYR A 303 10.56 4.81 -7.10
C TYR A 303 12.09 4.71 -7.23
N ASP A 304 12.66 5.45 -8.18
CA ASP A 304 14.09 5.62 -8.33
C ASP A 304 14.52 6.88 -7.54
N ARG A 305 15.25 6.68 -6.44
CA ARG A 305 15.74 7.75 -5.56
C ARG A 305 16.91 8.54 -6.15
N LEU A 306 17.64 7.98 -7.11
CA LEU A 306 18.73 8.68 -7.79
C LEU A 306 18.16 9.69 -8.77
N GLN A 307 17.16 9.27 -9.56
CA GLN A 307 16.49 10.12 -10.53
C GLN A 307 15.35 10.95 -9.94
N GLN A 308 14.93 10.63 -8.71
CA GLN A 308 13.77 11.20 -8.03
C GLN A 308 12.48 11.07 -8.85
N LYS A 309 12.24 9.87 -9.38
CA LYS A 309 11.12 9.59 -10.30
C LYS A 309 10.40 8.30 -9.96
N ILE A 310 9.08 8.31 -10.17
CA ILE A 310 8.29 7.10 -10.15
C ILE A 310 8.54 6.34 -11.45
N VAL A 311 9.05 5.11 -11.31
CA VAL A 311 9.40 4.23 -12.43
C VAL A 311 8.15 3.54 -12.95
N SER A 312 7.37 2.92 -12.06
CA SER A 312 6.18 2.17 -12.46
C SER A 312 5.15 2.07 -11.33
N ILE A 313 3.92 1.78 -11.72
CA ILE A 313 2.81 1.46 -10.82
C ILE A 313 2.30 0.09 -11.23
N ASN A 314 2.28 -0.87 -10.31
CA ASN A 314 1.87 -2.24 -10.58
C ASN A 314 0.75 -2.64 -9.63
N ARG A 315 -0.24 -3.38 -10.13
CA ARG A 315 -1.24 -4.04 -9.29
C ARG A 315 -0.69 -5.38 -8.80
N ASN A 316 -0.71 -5.60 -7.48
CA ASN A 316 -0.32 -6.87 -6.86
C ASN A 316 -1.46 -7.89 -6.87
#